data_AF-A0A6I9SNX8-F1
#
_entry.id   AF-A0A6I9SNX8-F1
#
_cell.length_a   1.000
_cell.length_b   1.000
_cell.length_c   1.000
_cell.angle_alpha   90.00
_cell.angle_beta   90.00
_cell.angle_gamma   90.00
#
_symmetry.space_group_name_H-M   'P 1'
#
loop_
_entity.id
_entity.type
_entity.pdbx_description
1 polymer ?
#
loop_
_entity_poly.entity_id
_entity_poly.type
_entity_poly.pdbx_seq_one_letter_code
_entity_poly.pdbx_strand_id
1 'polypeptide(L)'
;MGMFDLEEQFAFYGAYHSNPVNILFHMMFVWPIAFTALLLLYFTPPLFGASPIELWDQSFLVLNYGFLFTVIYALYYVSLDRKAGSLAALLFFMCWVGSSALGHRLGFSLGWKVALASQLLCWTGQFIGHGVFEKRAPALLDNLAQAFLMAPYFVLLELLQSAFGYEPYPGFHASVKAKIDAEIKAWKDKKQKKNS
;
A
#
# COMPACT_ATOMS: atom_id res chain seq x y z
N MET A 1 10.91 -15.27 5.28
CA MET A 1 10.67 -13.86 4.99
C MET A 1 10.70 -12.99 6.23
N GLY A 2 11.74 -12.15 6.34
CA GLY A 2 11.84 -11.16 7.42
C GLY A 2 10.82 -10.03 7.25
N MET A 3 10.10 -9.68 8.32
CA MET A 3 9.14 -8.56 8.32
C MET A 3 9.82 -7.18 8.15
N PHE A 4 11.13 -7.09 8.28
CA PHE A 4 11.90 -5.86 8.11
C PHE A 4 13.02 -5.97 7.07
N ASP A 5 13.06 -7.08 6.32
CA ASP A 5 13.99 -7.24 5.21
C ASP A 5 13.38 -6.60 3.96
N LEU A 6 13.77 -5.35 3.69
CA LEU A 6 13.27 -4.60 2.54
C LEU A 6 13.55 -5.33 1.22
N GLU A 7 14.74 -5.89 1.04
CA GLU A 7 15.12 -6.52 -0.22
C GLU A 7 14.30 -7.78 -0.47
N GLU A 8 14.16 -8.63 0.55
CA GLU A 8 13.31 -9.82 0.46
C GLU A 8 11.87 -9.40 0.13
N GLN A 9 11.29 -8.50 0.93
CA GLN A 9 9.89 -8.09 0.78
C GLN A 9 9.56 -7.47 -0.56
N PHE A 10 10.44 -6.58 -1.03
CA PHE A 10 10.24 -5.90 -2.29
C PHE A 10 10.37 -6.89 -3.44
N ALA A 11 11.29 -7.86 -3.36
CA ALA A 11 11.40 -8.92 -4.36
C ALA A 11 10.20 -9.88 -4.36
N PHE A 12 9.72 -10.31 -3.20
CA PHE A 12 8.51 -11.15 -3.13
C PHE A 12 7.31 -10.42 -3.70
N TYR A 13 7.09 -9.17 -3.31
CA TYR A 13 5.96 -8.39 -3.82
C TYR A 13 6.11 -8.17 -5.33
N GLY A 14 7.31 -7.81 -5.80
CA GLY A 14 7.62 -7.61 -7.23
C GLY A 14 7.40 -8.86 -8.09
N ALA A 15 7.60 -10.06 -7.54
CA ALA A 15 7.37 -11.32 -8.26
C ALA A 15 5.91 -11.56 -8.67
N TYR A 16 4.94 -10.83 -8.08
CA TYR A 16 3.53 -10.87 -8.46
C TYR A 16 3.13 -9.79 -9.48
N HIS A 17 4.06 -8.93 -9.89
CA HIS A 17 3.80 -7.76 -10.73
C HIS A 17 4.81 -7.70 -11.88
N SER A 18 4.76 -8.69 -12.77
CA SER A 18 5.67 -8.73 -13.93
C SER A 18 5.08 -8.06 -15.16
N ASN A 19 3.75 -8.00 -15.27
CA ASN A 19 3.06 -7.40 -16.41
C ASN A 19 2.96 -5.87 -16.25
N PRO A 20 3.37 -5.06 -17.24
CA PRO A 20 3.35 -3.59 -17.14
C PRO A 20 1.95 -3.01 -16.92
N VAL A 21 0.89 -3.65 -17.41
CA VAL A 21 -0.49 -3.21 -17.17
C VAL A 21 -0.92 -3.47 -15.73
N ASN A 22 -0.51 -4.61 -15.17
CA ASN A 22 -0.75 -4.91 -13.76
C ASN A 22 0.01 -3.92 -12.85
N ILE A 23 1.28 -3.64 -13.16
CA ILE A 23 2.07 -2.60 -12.47
C ILE A 23 1.34 -1.26 -12.52
N LEU A 24 0.87 -0.84 -13.70
CA LEU A 24 0.14 0.43 -13.85
C LEU A 24 -1.14 0.48 -12.99
N PHE A 25 -1.94 -0.59 -12.95
CA PHE A 25 -3.11 -0.65 -12.07
C PHE A 25 -2.73 -0.53 -10.60
N HIS A 26 -1.66 -1.18 -10.16
CA HIS A 26 -1.15 -1.04 -8.81
C HIS A 26 -0.74 0.39 -8.48
N MET A 27 0.07 1.00 -9.35
CA MET A 27 0.53 2.38 -9.22
C MET A 27 -0.64 3.37 -9.10
N MET A 28 -1.70 3.17 -9.88
CA MET A 28 -2.87 4.06 -9.88
C MET A 28 -3.81 3.84 -8.70
N PHE A 29 -4.03 2.60 -8.27
CA PHE A 29 -5.13 2.26 -7.38
C PHE A 29 -4.72 2.00 -5.91
N VAL A 30 -3.47 1.69 -5.61
CA VAL A 30 -3.04 1.41 -4.22
C VAL A 30 -3.21 2.62 -3.30
N TRP A 31 -2.76 3.81 -3.71
CA TRP A 31 -2.89 5.01 -2.88
C TRP A 31 -4.34 5.46 -2.69
N PRO A 32 -5.22 5.46 -3.72
CA PRO A 32 -6.65 5.66 -3.53
C PRO A 32 -7.32 4.64 -2.60
N ILE A 33 -6.90 3.36 -2.64
CA ILE A 33 -7.38 2.34 -1.69
C ILE A 33 -6.96 2.72 -0.26
N ALA A 34 -5.69 3.07 -0.04
CA ALA A 34 -5.22 3.49 1.28
C ALA A 34 -5.97 4.73 1.79
N PHE A 35 -6.11 5.76 0.94
CA PHE A 35 -6.82 6.99 1.30
C PHE A 35 -8.28 6.75 1.67
N THR A 36 -9.00 5.96 0.86
CA THR A 36 -10.43 5.71 1.12
C THR A 36 -10.67 4.70 2.23
N ALA A 37 -9.70 3.84 2.55
CA ALA A 37 -9.72 3.04 3.77
C ALA A 37 -9.62 3.94 5.01
N LEU A 38 -8.70 4.92 5.01
CA LEU A 38 -8.60 5.91 6.08
C LEU A 38 -9.87 6.77 6.19
N LEU A 39 -10.54 7.08 5.08
CA LEU A 39 -11.84 7.75 5.07
C LEU A 39 -12.94 6.90 5.75
N LEU A 40 -12.97 5.58 5.53
CA LEU A 40 -13.90 4.72 6.27
C LEU A 40 -13.57 4.70 7.76
N LEU A 41 -12.29 4.60 8.10
CA LEU A 41 -11.83 4.57 9.48
C LEU A 41 -12.08 5.89 10.23
N TYR A 42 -12.19 7.02 9.53
CA TYR A 42 -12.56 8.30 10.12
C TYR A 42 -13.87 8.23 10.92
N PHE A 43 -14.83 7.41 10.47
CA PHE A 43 -16.13 7.25 11.14
C PHE A 43 -16.11 6.30 12.34
N THR A 44 -14.94 5.80 12.74
CA THR A 44 -14.79 5.01 13.96
C THR A 44 -14.66 5.90 15.21
N PRO A 45 -15.10 5.42 16.38
CA PRO A 45 -14.96 6.16 17.63
C PRO A 45 -13.50 6.52 17.95
N PRO A 46 -13.24 7.61 18.69
CA PRO A 46 -11.90 7.94 19.16
C PRO A 46 -11.36 6.84 20.09
N LEU A 47 -10.05 6.57 19.97
CA LEU A 47 -9.35 5.63 20.85
C LEU A 47 -8.82 6.31 22.13
N PHE A 48 -8.74 7.63 22.14
CA PHE A 48 -8.19 8.43 23.23
C PHE A 48 -9.15 9.55 23.62
N GLY A 49 -9.27 9.84 24.92
CA GLY A 49 -10.20 10.86 25.44
C GLY A 49 -9.90 12.31 25.02
N ALA A 50 -8.68 12.60 24.57
CA ALA A 50 -8.24 13.91 24.10
C ALA A 50 -8.54 14.16 22.60
N SER A 51 -9.51 13.44 22.02
CA SER A 51 -9.87 13.49 20.60
C SER A 51 -11.32 13.97 20.43
N PRO A 52 -11.65 14.73 19.36
CA PRO A 52 -10.78 15.19 18.27
C PRO A 52 -9.75 16.25 18.70
N ILE A 53 -8.63 16.33 17.97
CA ILE A 53 -7.66 17.42 18.12
C ILE A 53 -8.27 18.69 17.53
N GLU A 54 -8.27 19.77 18.32
CA GLU A 54 -8.64 21.10 17.86
C GLU A 54 -7.44 21.81 17.21
N LEU A 55 -7.59 22.18 15.95
CA LEU A 55 -6.60 22.90 15.15
C LEU A 55 -7.31 24.03 14.40
N TRP A 56 -7.02 25.27 14.77
CA TRP A 56 -7.50 26.47 14.05
C TRP A 56 -9.04 26.47 13.94
N ASP A 57 -9.70 26.23 15.07
CA ASP A 57 -11.16 26.09 15.19
C ASP A 57 -11.77 24.95 14.37
N GLN A 58 -10.95 23.99 13.93
CA GLN A 58 -11.38 22.76 13.25
C GLN A 58 -11.07 21.53 14.11
N SER A 59 -12.03 20.61 14.20
CA SER A 59 -11.92 19.40 15.02
C SER A 59 -12.09 18.14 14.19
N PHE A 60 -11.43 18.07 13.01
CA PHE A 60 -11.53 16.93 12.10
C PHE A 60 -10.44 15.88 12.30
N LEU A 61 -9.39 16.13 13.09
CA LEU A 61 -8.37 15.11 13.35
C LEU A 61 -8.79 14.25 14.54
N VAL A 62 -9.35 13.08 14.25
CA VAL A 62 -9.78 12.11 15.26
C VAL A 62 -8.67 11.08 15.47
N LEU A 63 -8.23 10.91 16.72
CA LEU A 63 -7.27 9.88 17.11
C LEU A 63 -7.98 8.52 17.24
N ASN A 64 -8.43 7.99 16.12
CA ASN A 64 -9.14 6.72 16.02
C ASN A 64 -8.29 5.64 15.32
N TYR A 65 -8.92 4.57 14.83
CA TYR A 65 -8.21 3.51 14.11
C TYR A 65 -7.47 4.03 12.87
N GLY A 66 -7.98 5.07 12.19
CA GLY A 66 -7.28 5.69 11.06
C GLY A 66 -5.91 6.23 11.47
N PHE A 67 -5.85 6.96 12.60
CA PHE A 67 -4.60 7.44 13.17
C PHE A 67 -3.67 6.30 13.58
N LEU A 68 -4.20 5.27 14.25
CA LEU A 68 -3.42 4.11 14.68
C LEU A 68 -2.75 3.42 13.47
N PHE A 69 -3.50 3.17 12.40
CA PHE A 69 -2.94 2.61 11.17
C PHE A 69 -1.88 3.52 10.57
N THR A 70 -2.11 4.84 10.52
CA THR A 70 -1.10 5.79 10.04
C THR A 70 0.21 5.72 10.81
N VAL A 71 0.17 5.63 12.14
CA VAL A 71 1.37 5.48 12.97
C VAL A 71 2.08 4.15 12.68
N ILE A 72 1.34 3.04 12.61
CA ILE A 72 1.90 1.71 12.30
C ILE A 72 2.61 1.74 10.94
N TYR A 73 1.93 2.24 9.91
CA TYR A 73 2.47 2.34 8.56
C TYR A 73 3.71 3.26 8.50
N ALA A 74 3.67 4.40 9.18
CA ALA A 74 4.80 5.33 9.22
C ALA A 74 6.04 4.68 9.86
N LEU A 75 5.90 4.04 11.02
CA LEU A 75 7.00 3.36 11.70
C LEU A 75 7.55 2.20 10.86
N TYR A 76 6.65 1.43 10.25
CA TYR A 76 7.02 0.34 9.37
C TYR A 76 7.86 0.84 8.18
N TYR A 77 7.41 1.87 7.48
CA TYR A 77 8.14 2.41 6.32
C TYR A 77 9.51 2.96 6.68
N VAL A 78 9.59 3.78 7.74
CA VAL A 78 10.87 4.32 8.21
C VAL A 78 11.84 3.21 8.62
N SER A 79 11.34 2.08 9.12
CA SER A 79 12.17 0.93 9.47
C SER A 79 12.73 0.16 8.27
N LEU A 80 12.09 0.24 7.09
CA LEU A 80 12.54 -0.42 5.86
C LEU A 80 13.69 0.35 5.18
N ASP A 81 13.54 1.67 5.06
CA ASP A 81 14.56 2.58 4.55
C ASP A 81 14.32 3.98 5.11
N ARG A 82 15.36 4.63 5.64
CA ARG A 82 15.16 5.92 6.32
C ARG A 82 14.70 7.02 5.37
N LYS A 83 15.17 7.05 4.12
CA LYS A 83 14.86 8.16 3.19
C LYS A 83 13.51 7.96 2.52
N ALA A 84 13.33 6.89 1.74
CA ALA A 84 12.07 6.58 1.07
C ALA A 84 10.97 6.27 2.09
N GLY A 85 11.32 5.63 3.21
CA GLY A 85 10.38 5.36 4.29
C GLY A 85 9.86 6.61 4.99
N SER A 86 10.71 7.62 5.21
CA SER A 86 10.24 8.91 5.75
C SER A 86 9.30 9.63 4.78
N LEU A 87 9.58 9.55 3.46
CA LEU A 87 8.69 10.09 2.44
C LEU A 87 7.35 9.35 2.41
N ALA A 88 7.37 8.01 2.46
CA ALA A 88 6.16 7.19 2.52
C ALA A 88 5.33 7.48 3.77
N ALA A 89 5.99 7.63 4.93
CA ALA A 89 5.35 7.99 6.18
C ALA A 89 4.66 9.36 6.09
N LEU A 90 5.33 10.36 5.51
CA LEU A 90 4.76 11.69 5.27
C LEU A 90 3.54 11.62 4.33
N LEU A 91 3.64 10.89 3.22
CA LEU A 91 2.53 10.72 2.28
C LEU A 91 1.32 10.06 2.95
N PHE A 92 1.55 9.00 3.72
CA PHE A 92 0.48 8.29 4.43
C PHE A 92 -0.16 9.15 5.54
N PHE A 93 0.66 9.96 6.22
CA PHE A 93 0.16 10.96 7.16
C PHE A 93 -0.70 12.02 6.48
N MET A 94 -0.28 12.54 5.31
CA MET A 94 -1.09 13.45 4.50
C MET A 94 -2.39 12.79 4.02
N CYS A 95 -2.38 11.49 3.68
CA CYS A 95 -3.60 10.75 3.38
C CYS A 95 -4.57 10.74 4.57
N TRP A 96 -4.08 10.51 5.79
CA TRP A 96 -4.93 10.54 7.00
C TRP A 96 -5.51 11.92 7.28
N VAL A 97 -4.70 12.98 7.19
CA VAL A 97 -5.18 14.35 7.36
C VAL A 97 -6.24 14.68 6.29
N GLY A 98 -5.95 14.38 5.02
CA GLY A 98 -6.85 14.63 3.90
C GLY A 98 -8.15 13.82 3.96
N SER A 99 -8.07 12.54 4.32
CA SER A 99 -9.24 11.67 4.46
C SER A 99 -10.11 12.10 5.63
N SER A 100 -9.50 12.56 6.73
CA SER A 100 -10.22 13.06 7.90
C SER A 100 -10.94 14.38 7.60
N ALA A 101 -10.26 15.31 6.91
CA ALA A 101 -10.88 16.55 6.45
C ALA A 101 -12.06 16.28 5.48
N LEU A 102 -11.89 15.32 4.57
CA LEU A 102 -12.96 14.91 3.65
C LEU A 102 -14.12 14.24 4.38
N GLY A 103 -13.84 13.32 5.30
CA GLY A 103 -14.85 12.64 6.11
C GLY A 103 -15.66 13.60 6.97
N HIS A 104 -15.00 14.60 7.55
CA HIS A 104 -15.66 15.68 8.28
C HIS A 104 -16.63 16.47 7.40
N ARG A 105 -16.20 16.85 6.19
CA ARG A 105 -17.03 17.63 5.24
C ARG A 105 -18.21 16.85 4.68
N LEU A 106 -18.01 15.57 4.35
CA LEU A 106 -19.07 14.74 3.75
C LEU A 106 -20.06 14.21 4.78
N GLY A 107 -19.64 14.08 6.04
CA GLY A 107 -20.37 13.33 7.06
C GLY A 107 -20.52 11.84 6.70
N PHE A 108 -21.09 11.07 7.61
CA PHE A 108 -21.20 9.62 7.41
C PHE A 108 -22.03 9.25 6.17
N SER A 109 -23.24 9.83 6.04
CA SER A 109 -24.23 9.46 5.01
C SER A 109 -23.68 9.44 3.57
N LEU A 110 -22.82 10.39 3.22
CA LEU A 110 -22.17 10.45 1.91
C LEU A 110 -20.75 9.88 1.95
N GLY A 111 -19.99 10.11 3.02
CA GLY A 111 -18.58 9.71 3.12
C GLY A 111 -18.36 8.21 2.96
N TRP A 112 -19.19 7.36 3.59
CA TRP A 112 -19.04 5.90 3.44
C TRP A 112 -19.37 5.43 2.02
N LYS A 113 -20.30 6.09 1.33
CA LYS A 113 -20.67 5.75 -0.06
C LYS A 113 -19.56 6.09 -1.03
N VAL A 114 -18.95 7.26 -0.87
CA VAL A 114 -17.77 7.68 -1.66
C VAL A 114 -16.65 6.68 -1.45
N ALA A 115 -16.34 6.34 -0.19
CA ALA A 115 -15.28 5.38 0.10
C ALA A 115 -15.58 3.99 -0.48
N LEU A 116 -16.81 3.48 -0.32
CA LEU A 116 -17.20 2.17 -0.85
C LEU A 116 -17.11 2.15 -2.39
N ALA A 117 -17.63 3.16 -3.07
CA ALA A 117 -17.56 3.24 -4.54
C ALA A 117 -16.11 3.25 -5.03
N SER A 118 -15.24 4.05 -4.38
CA SER A 118 -13.80 4.08 -4.70
C SER A 118 -13.11 2.75 -4.41
N GLN A 119 -13.40 2.10 -3.28
CA GLN A 119 -12.84 0.79 -2.94
C GLN A 119 -13.23 -0.24 -3.99
N LEU A 120 -14.52 -0.34 -4.35
CA LEU A 120 -15.00 -1.28 -5.36
C LEU A 120 -14.32 -1.06 -6.71
N LEU A 121 -14.22 0.19 -7.17
CA LEU A 121 -13.56 0.53 -8.43
C LEU A 121 -12.08 0.16 -8.41
N CYS A 122 -11.36 0.56 -7.36
CA CYS A 122 -9.92 0.36 -7.27
C CYS A 122 -9.57 -1.12 -7.14
N TRP A 123 -10.25 -1.85 -6.25
CA TRP A 123 -10.05 -3.30 -6.10
C TRP A 123 -10.41 -4.08 -7.35
N THR A 124 -11.46 -3.67 -8.07
CA THR A 124 -11.78 -4.27 -9.38
C THR A 124 -10.59 -4.11 -10.33
N GLY A 125 -9.99 -2.92 -10.40
CA GLY A 125 -8.74 -2.70 -11.15
C GLY A 125 -7.61 -3.63 -10.74
N GLN A 126 -7.35 -3.75 -9.42
CA GLN A 126 -6.31 -4.64 -8.89
C GLN A 126 -6.55 -6.11 -9.29
N PHE A 127 -7.79 -6.59 -9.17
CA PHE A 127 -8.13 -7.97 -9.51
C PHE A 127 -8.11 -8.22 -11.02
N ILE A 128 -8.46 -7.24 -11.87
CA ILE A 128 -8.26 -7.35 -13.32
C ILE A 128 -6.76 -7.44 -13.63
N GLY A 129 -5.93 -6.61 -12.99
CA GLY A 129 -4.46 -6.66 -13.10
C GLY A 129 -3.91 -8.06 -12.87
N HIS A 130 -4.24 -8.66 -11.74
CA HIS A 130 -3.79 -10.01 -11.40
C HIS A 130 -4.45 -11.11 -12.23
N GLY A 131 -5.77 -11.09 -12.38
CA GLY A 131 -6.53 -12.16 -13.00
C GLY A 131 -6.33 -12.23 -14.52
N VAL A 132 -6.43 -11.09 -15.20
CA VAL A 132 -6.39 -11.01 -16.67
C VAL A 132 -4.96 -10.89 -17.19
N PHE A 133 -4.18 -9.97 -16.61
CA PHE A 133 -2.86 -9.62 -17.15
C PHE A 133 -1.74 -10.48 -16.56
N GLU A 134 -1.69 -10.65 -15.24
CA GLU A 134 -0.67 -11.48 -14.58
C GLU A 134 -1.00 -12.99 -14.69
N LYS A 135 -2.29 -13.35 -14.75
CA LYS A 135 -2.78 -14.74 -14.69
C LYS A 135 -2.23 -15.51 -13.48
N ARG A 136 -2.08 -14.78 -12.37
CA ARG A 136 -1.57 -15.24 -11.09
C ARG A 136 -2.44 -14.62 -10.00
N ALA A 137 -2.78 -15.42 -8.98
CA ALA A 137 -3.50 -14.89 -7.83
C ALA A 137 -2.65 -13.84 -7.09
N PRO A 138 -3.27 -12.82 -6.49
CA PRO A 138 -2.54 -11.76 -5.80
C PRO A 138 -1.80 -12.28 -4.55
N ALA A 139 -0.70 -11.61 -4.19
CA ALA A 139 0.11 -11.94 -3.01
C ALA A 139 -0.68 -11.92 -1.68
N LEU A 140 -1.83 -11.25 -1.68
CA LEU A 140 -2.80 -11.18 -0.57
C LEU A 140 -3.17 -12.58 -0.02
N LEU A 141 -3.23 -13.59 -0.91
CA LEU A 141 -3.60 -14.96 -0.54
C LEU A 141 -2.45 -15.74 0.12
N ASP A 142 -1.21 -15.27 -0.08
CA ASP A 142 -0.02 -15.93 0.44
C ASP A 142 0.46 -15.28 1.75
N ASN A 143 0.36 -13.94 1.87
CA ASN A 143 0.66 -13.21 3.10
C ASN A 143 -0.13 -11.89 3.19
N LEU A 144 -1.28 -11.93 3.85
CA LEU A 144 -2.21 -10.80 3.94
C LEU A 144 -1.57 -9.55 4.57
N ALA A 145 -1.00 -9.70 5.76
CA ALA A 145 -0.45 -8.57 6.52
C ALA A 145 0.70 -7.89 5.75
N GLN A 146 1.61 -8.68 5.20
CA GLN A 146 2.71 -8.16 4.38
C GLN A 146 2.18 -7.48 3.11
N ALA A 147 1.22 -8.09 2.41
CA ALA A 147 0.71 -7.52 1.16
C ALA A 147 0.08 -6.14 1.39
N PHE A 148 -0.66 -5.96 2.49
CA PHE A 148 -1.27 -4.67 2.84
C PHE A 148 -0.27 -3.63 3.32
N LEU A 149 0.69 -4.02 4.18
CA LEU A 149 1.72 -3.10 4.67
C LEU A 149 2.64 -2.67 3.54
N MET A 150 3.06 -3.60 2.67
CA MET A 150 4.05 -3.33 1.65
C MET A 150 3.49 -2.56 0.44
N ALA A 151 2.22 -2.72 0.07
CA ALA A 151 1.70 -2.20 -1.19
C ALA A 151 1.95 -0.69 -1.43
N PRO A 152 1.61 0.24 -0.51
CA PRO A 152 1.83 1.67 -0.78
C PRO A 152 3.32 2.04 -0.84
N TYR A 153 4.14 1.40 0.00
CA TYR A 153 5.58 1.60 -0.03
C TYR A 153 6.22 1.05 -1.31
N PHE A 154 5.76 -0.12 -1.77
CA PHE A 154 6.19 -0.72 -3.03
C PHE A 154 5.96 0.24 -4.20
N VAL A 155 4.74 0.79 -4.31
CA VAL A 155 4.39 1.78 -5.35
C VAL A 155 5.27 3.02 -5.28
N LEU A 156 5.53 3.55 -4.08
CA LEU A 156 6.43 4.71 -3.94
C LEU A 156 7.85 4.37 -4.37
N LEU A 157 8.40 3.26 -3.91
CA LEU A 157 9.79 2.90 -4.18
C LEU A 157 9.99 2.56 -5.67
N GLU A 158 9.02 1.90 -6.31
CA GLU A 158 9.00 1.67 -7.77
C GLU A 158 8.99 3.00 -8.54
N LEU A 159 8.20 3.99 -8.10
CA LEU A 159 8.20 5.33 -8.70
C LEU A 159 9.55 6.05 -8.50
N LEU A 160 10.08 6.03 -7.28
CA LEU A 160 11.36 6.66 -6.96
C LEU A 160 12.50 6.06 -7.80
N GLN A 161 12.47 4.74 -7.97
CA GLN A 161 13.45 4.02 -8.76
C GLN A 161 13.29 4.32 -10.26
N SER A 162 12.08 4.21 -10.82
CA SER A 162 11.83 4.39 -12.26
C SER A 162 11.95 5.84 -12.73
N ALA A 163 11.56 6.82 -11.91
CA ALA A 163 11.58 8.23 -12.28
C ALA A 163 12.88 8.95 -11.87
N PHE A 164 13.53 8.53 -10.78
CA PHE A 164 14.69 9.23 -10.21
C PHE A 164 15.94 8.36 -10.04
N GLY A 165 15.88 7.07 -10.39
CA GLY A 165 17.00 6.15 -10.21
C GLY A 165 17.36 5.91 -8.74
N TYR A 166 16.42 6.12 -7.82
CA TYR A 166 16.66 5.95 -6.39
C TYR A 166 16.93 4.48 -6.04
N GLU A 167 17.98 4.24 -5.26
CA GLU A 167 18.24 2.96 -4.61
C GLU A 167 18.45 3.18 -3.09
N PRO A 168 17.84 2.34 -2.21
CA PRO A 168 18.12 2.36 -0.77
C PRO A 168 19.62 2.19 -0.45
N TYR A 169 20.31 1.35 -1.22
CA TYR A 169 21.76 1.20 -1.21
C TYR A 169 22.27 0.78 -2.60
N PRO A 170 23.56 1.02 -2.93
CA PRO A 170 24.12 0.67 -4.22
C PRO A 170 23.94 -0.81 -4.57
N GLY A 171 23.31 -1.09 -5.72
CA GLY A 171 23.08 -2.45 -6.21
C GLY A 171 21.79 -3.10 -5.69
N PHE A 172 20.97 -2.35 -4.93
CA PHE A 172 19.66 -2.83 -4.45
C PHE A 172 18.79 -3.33 -5.60
N HIS A 173 18.64 -2.55 -6.69
CA HIS A 173 17.74 -2.94 -7.76
C HIS A 173 18.24 -4.20 -8.50
N ALA A 174 19.54 -4.31 -8.72
CA ALA A 174 20.14 -5.49 -9.35
C ALA A 174 19.89 -6.76 -8.51
N SER A 175 20.08 -6.66 -7.20
CA SER A 175 19.84 -7.76 -6.26
C SER A 175 18.36 -8.17 -6.19
N VAL A 176 17.48 -7.18 -6.03
CA VAL A 176 16.02 -7.36 -6.06
C VAL A 176 15.57 -8.02 -7.36
N LYS A 177 16.05 -7.54 -8.51
CA LYS A 177 15.68 -8.09 -9.82
C LYS A 177 16.08 -9.55 -9.93
N ALA A 178 17.30 -9.91 -9.50
CA ALA A 178 17.74 -11.30 -9.49
C ALA A 178 16.84 -12.19 -8.62
N LYS A 179 16.38 -11.70 -7.47
CA LYS A 179 15.43 -12.40 -6.59
C LYS A 179 14.04 -12.53 -7.22
N ILE A 180 13.52 -11.47 -7.83
CA ILE A 180 12.24 -11.50 -8.58
C ILE A 180 12.30 -12.55 -9.69
N ASP A 181 13.37 -12.53 -10.50
CA ASP A 181 13.55 -13.47 -11.61
C ASP A 181 13.61 -14.93 -11.10
N ALA A 182 14.27 -15.17 -9.97
CA ALA A 182 14.32 -16.49 -9.33
C ALA A 182 12.95 -16.95 -8.81
N GLU A 183 12.20 -16.08 -8.13
CA GLU A 183 10.85 -16.36 -7.61
C GLU A 183 9.85 -16.66 -8.74
N ILE A 184 9.88 -15.86 -9.82
CA ILE A 184 9.03 -16.08 -11.00
C ILE A 184 9.35 -17.43 -11.64
N LYS A 185 10.64 -17.79 -11.77
CA LYS A 185 11.06 -19.08 -12.32
C LYS A 185 10.55 -20.24 -11.45
N ALA A 186 10.77 -20.18 -10.14
CA ALA A 186 10.30 -21.20 -9.20
C ALA A 186 8.77 -21.37 -9.26
N TRP A 187 8.01 -20.28 -9.38
CA TRP A 187 6.56 -20.33 -9.56
C TRP A 187 6.14 -21.02 -10.86
N LYS A 188 6.80 -20.68 -11.99
CA LYS A 188 6.53 -21.32 -13.30
C LYS A 188 6.81 -22.81 -13.28
N ASP A 189 7.94 -23.22 -12.70
CA ASP A 189 8.32 -24.63 -12.59
C ASP A 189 7.32 -25.41 -11.72
N LYS A 190 6.87 -24.83 -10.61
CA LYS A 190 5.83 -25.42 -9.74
C LYS A 190 4.49 -25.56 -10.46
N LYS A 191 4.13 -24.59 -11.32
CA LYS A 191 2.90 -24.62 -12.11
C LYS A 191 2.96 -25.69 -13.20
N GLN A 192 4.10 -25.86 -13.87
CA GLN A 192 4.30 -26.92 -14.86
C GLN A 192 4.17 -28.31 -14.23
N LYS A 193 4.84 -28.55 -13.09
CA LYS A 193 4.75 -29.83 -12.36
C LYS A 193 3.34 -30.20 -11.89
N LYS A 194 2.46 -29.21 -11.65
CA LYS A 194 1.06 -29.45 -11.28
C LYS A 194 0.16 -29.78 -12.48
N ASN A 195 0.60 -29.43 -13.68
CA ASN A 195 -0.15 -29.59 -14.92
C ASN A 195 0.34 -30.79 -15.76
N SER A 196 1.50 -31.37 -15.40
CA SER A 196 2.01 -32.66 -15.88
C SER A 196 1.37 -33.81 -15.11
#